data_AF-A0A7S1S0Z2-F1
#
_entry.id   AF-A0A7S1S0Z2-F1
#
_cell.length_a   1.000
_cell.length_b   1.000
_cell.length_c   1.000
_cell.angle_alpha   90.00
_cell.angle_beta   90.00
_cell.angle_gamma   90.00
#
_symmetry.space_group_name_H-M   'P 1'
#
loop_
_entity.id
_entity.type
_entity.pdbx_description
1 polymer ?
#
loop_
_entity_poly.entity_id
_entity_poly.type
_entity_poly.pdbx_seq_one_letter_code
_entity_poly.pdbx_strand_id
1 'polypeptide(L)'
;SVCQDWLVSAATLECSHIFCWSCIDTWLGQKHFECPVCRSTVKREPVKNRAMDNIVQKSVDRLSDAEKQEFSERVAAADAAAKKAQRLHLDLEKSVSDALKKGKNFFSIDSSWSRRERDTFARGVKDYSGNTRETYCKLTGLNVQWVHTADSLRLNRALHNLNLQRHVDMPDDEIRQRLLMYLRYG
;
A
#
# COMPACT_ATOMS: atom_id res chain seq x y z
N SER A 1 17.91 -2.33 -10.04
CA SER A 1 17.17 -3.61 -10.17
C SER A 1 15.75 -3.48 -10.72
N VAL A 2 15.08 -2.31 -10.63
CA VAL A 2 13.86 -2.02 -11.41
C VAL A 2 14.12 -0.84 -12.37
N CYS A 3 14.45 0.33 -11.83
CA CYS A 3 14.82 1.53 -12.62
C CYS A 3 16.28 1.56 -13.10
N GLN A 4 17.14 0.69 -12.57
CA GLN A 4 18.58 0.62 -12.89
C GLN A 4 19.37 1.92 -12.67
N ASP A 5 18.94 2.74 -11.70
CA ASP A 5 19.49 4.06 -11.40
C ASP A 5 19.67 4.25 -9.88
N TRP A 6 20.26 5.36 -9.43
CA TRP A 6 20.43 5.73 -8.02
C TRP A 6 19.10 5.66 -7.27
N LEU A 7 19.15 5.19 -6.03
CA LEU A 7 17.96 5.01 -5.21
C LEU A 7 17.44 6.37 -4.74
N VAL A 8 16.15 6.62 -4.97
CA VAL A 8 15.43 7.78 -4.43
C VAL A 8 14.42 7.29 -3.42
N SER A 9 14.48 7.80 -2.19
CA SER A 9 13.66 7.33 -1.06
C SER A 9 13.75 5.80 -0.92
N ALA A 10 14.92 5.31 -0.53
CA ALA A 10 15.22 3.89 -0.47
C ALA A 10 14.21 3.13 0.39
N ALA A 11 13.74 2.00 -0.13
CA ALA A 11 12.74 1.13 0.47
C ALA A 11 13.28 -0.31 0.50
N THR A 12 13.23 -0.95 1.66
CA THR A 12 13.77 -2.29 1.90
C THR A 12 12.65 -3.29 2.10
N LEU A 13 12.72 -4.43 1.40
CA LEU A 13 11.82 -5.56 1.57
C LEU A 13 12.29 -6.51 2.69
N GLU A 14 11.45 -7.47 3.08
CA GLU A 14 11.77 -8.53 4.05
C GLU A 14 12.99 -9.37 3.68
N CYS A 15 13.21 -9.59 2.38
CA CYS A 15 14.37 -10.28 1.83
C CYS A 15 15.63 -9.39 1.77
N SER A 16 15.61 -8.19 2.37
CA SER A 16 16.71 -7.21 2.40
C SER A 16 17.09 -6.58 1.06
N HIS A 17 16.41 -6.87 -0.04
CA HIS A 17 16.58 -6.13 -1.29
C HIS A 17 16.01 -4.70 -1.17
N ILE A 18 16.73 -3.75 -1.78
CA ILE A 18 16.46 -2.31 -1.69
C ILE A 18 16.08 -1.76 -3.07
N PHE A 19 15.06 -0.90 -3.11
CA PHE A 19 14.53 -0.25 -4.32
C PHE A 19 14.21 1.21 -4.03
N CYS A 20 13.97 2.03 -5.07
CA CYS A 20 13.29 3.31 -4.85
C CYS A 20 11.87 3.02 -4.34
N TRP A 21 11.36 3.84 -3.40
CA TRP A 21 9.99 3.69 -2.89
C TRP A 21 8.98 3.62 -4.02
N SER A 22 9.00 4.58 -4.95
CA SER A 22 8.06 4.66 -6.07
C SER A 22 8.10 3.42 -6.97
N CYS A 23 9.29 2.85 -7.21
CA CYS A 23 9.46 1.66 -8.04
C CYS A 23 8.82 0.43 -7.40
N ILE A 24 9.13 0.18 -6.13
CA ILE A 24 8.58 -1.00 -5.45
C ILE A 24 7.09 -0.83 -5.12
N ASP A 25 6.65 0.39 -4.81
CA ASP A 25 5.24 0.70 -4.59
C ASP A 25 4.40 0.46 -5.85
N THR A 26 4.91 0.87 -7.02
CA THR A 26 4.27 0.60 -8.32
C THR A 26 4.20 -0.90 -8.62
N TRP A 27 5.29 -1.63 -8.37
CA TRP A 27 5.35 -3.08 -8.56
C TRP A 27 4.32 -3.82 -7.71
N LEU A 28 4.24 -3.49 -6.41
CA LEU A 28 3.26 -4.07 -5.50
C LEU A 28 1.82 -3.64 -5.86
N GLY A 29 1.62 -2.41 -6.32
CA GLY A 29 0.32 -1.91 -6.79
C GLY A 29 -0.22 -2.62 -8.04
N GLN A 30 0.66 -3.21 -8.86
CA GLN A 30 0.29 -4.11 -9.96
C GLN A 30 -0.04 -5.54 -9.50
N LYS A 31 -0.14 -5.77 -8.18
CA LYS A 31 -0.41 -7.06 -7.53
C LYS A 31 0.71 -8.09 -7.71
N HIS A 32 1.93 -7.64 -7.98
CA HIS A 32 3.12 -8.49 -7.97
C HIS A 32 3.69 -8.57 -6.55
N PHE A 33 3.15 -9.47 -5.71
CA PHE A 33 3.54 -9.61 -4.30
C PHE A 33 4.80 -10.46 -4.10
N GLU A 34 5.81 -10.22 -4.93
CA GLU A 34 7.11 -10.89 -4.90
C GLU A 34 8.24 -9.89 -5.13
N CYS A 35 9.41 -10.17 -4.57
CA CYS A 35 10.59 -9.35 -4.79
C CYS A 35 11.03 -9.39 -6.27
N PRO A 36 11.26 -8.24 -6.93
CA PRO A 36 11.74 -8.20 -8.32
C PRO A 36 13.09 -8.91 -8.57
N VAL A 37 13.87 -9.18 -7.52
CA VAL A 37 15.22 -9.76 -7.62
C VAL A 37 15.19 -11.26 -7.32
N CYS A 38 14.76 -11.64 -6.11
CA CYS A 38 14.83 -13.01 -5.64
C CYS A 38 13.49 -13.75 -5.63
N ARG A 39 12.40 -13.08 -6.04
CA ARG A 39 11.02 -13.64 -6.07
C ARG A 39 10.48 -14.10 -4.71
N SER A 40 11.16 -13.78 -3.61
CA SER A 40 10.59 -14.02 -2.27
C SER A 40 9.28 -13.25 -2.12
N THR A 41 8.26 -13.92 -1.57
CA THR A 41 6.95 -13.32 -1.29
C THR A 41 7.10 -12.10 -0.40
N VAL A 42 6.42 -11.00 -0.75
CA VAL A 42 6.35 -9.78 0.05
C VAL A 42 5.08 -9.82 0.88
N LYS A 43 5.23 -9.90 2.21
CA LYS A 43 4.11 -10.06 3.16
C LYS A 43 3.78 -8.77 3.90
N ARG A 44 4.68 -7.78 3.86
CA ARG A 44 4.50 -6.47 4.50
C ARG A 44 4.93 -5.33 3.59
N GLU A 45 4.47 -4.13 3.91
CA GLU A 45 4.86 -2.90 3.24
C GLU A 45 6.39 -2.69 3.30
N PRO A 46 7.02 -2.18 2.23
CA PRO A 46 8.43 -1.82 2.25
C PRO A 46 8.77 -0.81 3.36
N VAL A 47 9.95 -0.95 3.96
CA VAL A 47 10.40 -0.06 5.04
C VAL A 47 11.37 0.99 4.49
N LYS A 48 11.16 2.27 4.82
CA LYS A 48 12.08 3.36 4.44
C LYS A 48 13.47 3.13 5.04
N ASN A 49 14.51 3.29 4.22
CA ASN A 49 15.89 3.03 4.58
C ASN A 49 16.74 4.31 4.49
N ARG A 50 16.70 5.10 5.57
CA ARG A 50 17.45 6.37 5.65
C ARG A 50 18.96 6.20 5.61
N ALA A 51 19.47 5.06 6.08
CA ALA A 51 20.91 4.77 6.00
C ALA A 51 21.35 4.66 4.54
N MET A 52 20.57 3.96 3.71
CA MET A 52 20.83 3.87 2.28
C MET A 52 20.64 5.20 1.57
N ASP A 53 19.63 6.00 1.93
CA ASP A 53 19.47 7.36 1.39
C ASP A 53 20.74 8.21 1.64
N ASN A 54 21.27 8.18 2.86
CA ASN A 54 22.49 8.92 3.22
C ASN A 54 23.73 8.42 2.46
N ILE A 55 23.84 7.11 2.22
CA ILE A 55 24.94 6.53 1.45
C ILE A 55 24.85 6.99 0.00
N VAL A 56 23.66 6.90 -0.60
CA VAL A 56 23.42 7.30 -1.99
C VAL A 56 23.73 8.78 -2.17
N GLN A 57 23.28 9.66 -1.26
CA GLN A 57 23.58 11.08 -1.34
C GLN A 57 25.09 11.34 -1.37
N LYS A 58 25.85 10.75 -0.43
CA LYS A 58 27.31 10.89 -0.38
C LYS A 58 28.02 10.33 -1.62
N SER A 59 27.45 9.30 -2.25
CA SER A 59 27.95 8.76 -3.51
C SER A 59 27.68 9.71 -4.67
N VAL A 60 26.46 10.25 -4.77
CA VAL A 60 26.06 11.20 -5.81
C VAL A 60 26.85 12.51 -5.72
N ASP A 61 27.18 12.97 -4.50
CA ASP A 61 27.98 14.19 -4.29
C ASP A 61 29.37 14.13 -4.95
N ARG A 62 29.86 12.93 -5.29
CA ARG A 62 31.16 12.68 -5.95
C ARG A 62 31.07 12.56 -7.48
N LEU A 63 29.87 12.59 -8.04
CA LEU A 63 29.63 12.47 -9.48
C LEU A 63 29.80 13.81 -10.21
N SER A 64 29.66 13.79 -11.54
CA SER A 64 29.63 15.02 -12.34
C SER A 64 28.40 15.88 -12.00
N ASP A 65 28.46 17.17 -12.32
CA ASP A 65 27.33 18.09 -12.07
C ASP A 65 26.09 17.69 -12.88
N ALA A 66 26.27 17.10 -14.07
CA ALA A 66 25.17 16.59 -14.89
C ALA A 66 24.43 15.43 -14.19
N GLU A 67 25.17 14.45 -13.65
CA GLU A 67 24.58 13.30 -12.93
C GLU A 67 23.93 13.73 -11.61
N LYS A 68 24.51 14.70 -10.90
CA LYS A 68 23.90 15.29 -9.70
C LYS A 68 22.57 15.97 -10.02
N GLN A 69 22.53 16.70 -11.12
CA GLN A 69 21.32 17.38 -11.57
C GLN A 69 20.21 16.38 -11.91
N GLU A 70 20.53 15.32 -12.65
CA GLU A 70 19.57 14.24 -12.97
C GLU A 70 19.03 13.58 -11.70
N PHE A 71 19.90 13.26 -10.73
CA PHE A 71 19.46 12.70 -9.46
C PHE A 71 18.56 13.67 -8.67
N SER A 72 18.92 14.96 -8.62
CA SER A 72 18.15 16.00 -7.95
C SER A 72 16.75 16.15 -8.54
N GLU A 73 16.61 16.09 -9.87
CA GLU A 73 15.31 16.10 -10.55
C GLU A 73 14.45 14.89 -10.18
N ARG A 74 15.06 13.70 -10.09
CA ARG A 74 14.36 12.49 -9.63
C ARG A 74 13.91 12.59 -8.18
N VAL A 75 14.72 13.17 -7.30
CA VAL A 75 14.33 13.46 -5.90
C VAL A 75 13.17 14.45 -5.87
N ALA A 76 13.24 15.55 -6.61
CA ALA A 76 12.17 16.55 -6.67
C ALA A 76 10.85 15.97 -7.19
N ALA A 77 10.91 15.11 -8.21
CA ALA A 77 9.74 14.41 -8.73
C ALA A 77 9.12 13.46 -7.69
N ALA A 78 9.95 12.69 -6.97
CA ALA A 78 9.49 11.81 -5.90
C ALA A 78 8.83 12.59 -4.76
N ASP A 79 9.41 13.71 -4.34
CA ASP A 79 8.85 14.59 -3.31
C ASP A 79 7.52 15.22 -3.74
N ALA A 80 7.42 15.66 -4.98
CA ALA A 80 6.17 16.20 -5.53
C ALA A 80 5.07 15.13 -5.56
N ALA A 81 5.39 13.90 -5.97
CA ALA A 81 4.47 12.77 -5.95
C ALA A 81 4.02 12.42 -4.51
N ALA A 82 4.95 12.40 -3.55
CA ALA A 82 4.66 12.13 -2.14
C ALA A 82 3.73 13.20 -1.54
N LYS A 83 3.99 14.49 -1.82
CA LYS A 83 3.12 15.60 -1.39
C LYS A 83 1.72 15.50 -1.98
N LYS A 84 1.60 15.14 -3.27
CA LYS A 84 0.31 14.92 -3.93
C LYS A 84 -0.45 13.76 -3.28
N ALA A 85 0.21 12.64 -3.03
CA ALA A 85 -0.39 11.49 -2.35
C ALA A 85 -0.84 11.83 -0.93
N GLN A 86 -0.02 12.57 -0.17
CA GLN A 86 -0.37 13.04 1.17
C GLN A 86 -1.60 13.95 1.15
N ARG A 87 -1.68 14.90 0.22
CA ARG A 87 -2.85 15.78 0.09
C ARG A 87 -4.12 14.98 -0.22
N LEU A 88 -4.05 14.05 -1.18
CA LEU A 88 -5.18 13.17 -1.51
C LEU A 88 -5.63 12.35 -0.29
N HIS A 89 -4.69 11.83 0.49
CA HIS A 89 -4.99 11.10 1.72
C HIS A 89 -5.74 11.98 2.73
N LEU A 90 -5.27 13.20 2.99
CA LEU A 90 -5.91 14.14 3.92
C LEU A 90 -7.32 14.55 3.45
N ASP A 91 -7.48 14.83 2.16
CA ASP A 91 -8.78 15.20 1.58
C ASP A 91 -9.79 14.04 1.69
N LEU A 92 -9.34 12.80 1.43
CA LEU A 92 -10.15 11.62 1.60
C LEU A 92 -10.48 11.36 3.08
N GLU A 93 -9.51 11.47 3.98
CA GLU A 93 -9.71 11.26 5.42
C GLU A 93 -10.78 12.20 5.98
N LYS A 94 -10.71 13.48 5.60
CA LYS A 94 -11.75 14.47 5.93
C LYS A 94 -13.12 14.05 5.40
N SER A 95 -13.18 13.67 4.12
CA SER A 95 -14.42 13.25 3.46
C SER A 95 -15.04 12.00 4.11
N VAL A 96 -14.20 11.03 4.47
CA VAL A 96 -14.60 9.80 5.16
C VAL A 96 -15.11 10.11 6.57
N SER A 97 -14.37 10.91 7.35
CA SER A 97 -14.80 11.37 8.67
C SER A 97 -16.17 12.06 8.62
N ASP A 98 -16.37 12.97 7.67
CA ASP A 98 -17.62 13.71 7.53
C ASP A 98 -18.78 12.82 7.10
N ALA A 99 -18.54 11.80 6.26
CA ALA A 99 -19.55 10.83 5.87
C ALA A 99 -19.97 9.94 7.06
N LEU A 100 -18.99 9.47 7.85
CA LEU A 100 -19.24 8.65 9.04
C LEU A 100 -20.03 9.42 10.11
N LYS A 101 -19.68 10.69 10.37
CA LYS A 101 -20.42 11.56 11.30
C LYS A 101 -21.87 11.81 10.88
N LYS A 102 -22.14 11.83 9.57
CA LYS A 102 -23.49 12.00 9.01
C LYS A 102 -24.32 10.71 9.01
N GLY A 103 -23.81 9.61 9.59
CA GLY A 103 -24.51 8.34 9.64
C GLY A 103 -24.78 7.75 8.25
N LYS A 104 -23.95 8.08 7.24
CA LYS A 104 -24.07 7.44 5.93
C LYS A 104 -23.66 5.97 6.08
N ASN A 105 -24.63 5.08 6.03
CA ASN A 105 -24.42 3.64 6.14
C ASN A 105 -23.72 3.11 4.89
N PHE A 106 -22.39 3.01 4.97
CA PHE A 106 -21.66 2.07 4.12
C PHE A 106 -21.89 0.65 4.64
N PHE A 107 -21.87 -0.33 3.73
CA PHE A 107 -21.98 -1.73 4.12
C PHE A 107 -20.79 -2.13 5.01
N SER A 108 -21.10 -2.79 6.13
CA SER A 108 -20.10 -3.20 7.12
C SER A 108 -19.32 -4.42 6.64
N ILE A 109 -18.01 -4.44 6.84
CA ILE A 109 -17.14 -5.58 6.57
C ILE A 109 -17.55 -6.82 7.40
N ASP A 110 -18.20 -6.59 8.53
CA ASP A 110 -18.76 -7.63 9.40
C ASP A 110 -20.09 -8.20 8.88
N SER A 111 -20.67 -7.66 7.80
CA SER A 111 -21.87 -8.21 7.16
C SER A 111 -21.53 -8.86 5.83
N SER A 112 -22.31 -9.84 5.39
CA SER A 112 -22.14 -10.44 4.06
C SER A 112 -22.57 -9.44 2.98
N TRP A 113 -21.67 -9.10 2.06
CA TRP A 113 -21.96 -8.17 0.96
C TRP A 113 -22.64 -8.89 -0.20
N SER A 114 -23.69 -8.29 -0.73
CA SER A 114 -24.26 -8.66 -2.04
C SER A 114 -23.25 -8.44 -3.16
N ARG A 115 -23.48 -9.08 -4.32
CA ARG A 115 -22.64 -8.89 -5.51
C ARG A 115 -22.50 -7.41 -5.88
N ARG A 116 -23.61 -6.65 -5.82
CA ARG A 116 -23.64 -5.22 -6.12
C ARG A 116 -22.75 -4.40 -5.18
N GLU A 117 -22.75 -4.73 -3.89
CA GLU A 117 -21.91 -4.05 -2.89
C GLU A 117 -20.42 -4.36 -3.10
N ARG A 118 -20.08 -5.63 -3.35
CA ARG A 118 -18.71 -6.03 -3.72
C ARG A 118 -18.21 -5.28 -4.96
N ASP A 119 -19.03 -5.21 -6.01
CA ASP A 119 -18.68 -4.50 -7.26
C ASP A 119 -18.58 -2.97 -7.05
N THR A 120 -19.36 -2.42 -6.13
CA THR A 120 -19.32 -0.99 -5.78
C THR A 120 -18.05 -0.66 -5.01
N PHE A 121 -17.72 -1.46 -3.99
CA PHE A 121 -16.48 -1.31 -3.23
C PHE A 121 -15.25 -1.49 -4.11
N ALA A 122 -15.21 -2.57 -4.90
CA ALA A 122 -14.07 -2.87 -5.79
C ALA A 122 -13.81 -1.73 -6.78
N ARG A 123 -14.87 -1.14 -7.37
CA ARG A 123 -14.72 0.02 -8.26
C ARG A 123 -14.25 1.28 -7.55
N GLY A 124 -14.70 1.51 -6.32
CA GLY A 124 -14.32 2.70 -5.57
C GLY A 124 -12.90 2.63 -5.00
N VAL A 125 -12.46 1.44 -4.57
CA VAL A 125 -11.13 1.26 -3.97
C VAL A 125 -10.01 1.13 -5.01
N LYS A 126 -10.33 0.81 -6.28
CA LYS A 126 -9.33 0.49 -7.31
C LYS A 126 -8.30 1.59 -7.57
N ASP A 127 -8.70 2.86 -7.44
CA ASP A 127 -7.88 4.03 -7.77
C ASP A 127 -7.01 4.48 -6.60
N TYR A 128 -7.06 3.76 -5.47
CA TYR A 128 -6.33 4.08 -4.26
C TYR A 128 -5.29 3.00 -3.92
N SER A 129 -4.11 3.45 -3.50
CA SER A 129 -3.04 2.66 -2.90
C SER A 129 -2.56 3.28 -1.58
N GLY A 130 -1.73 2.55 -0.83
CA GLY A 130 -1.09 3.01 0.40
C GLY A 130 -2.09 3.49 1.46
N ASN A 131 -1.76 4.58 2.16
CA ASN A 131 -2.60 5.18 3.21
C ASN A 131 -3.98 5.61 2.69
N THR A 132 -4.08 6.06 1.45
CA THR A 132 -5.34 6.48 0.84
C THR A 132 -6.29 5.30 0.68
N ARG A 133 -5.78 4.14 0.25
CA ARG A 133 -6.57 2.92 0.14
C ARG A 133 -7.09 2.46 1.50
N GLU A 134 -6.22 2.43 2.50
CA GLU A 134 -6.63 2.09 3.87
C GLU A 134 -7.73 3.04 4.39
N THR A 135 -7.60 4.34 4.09
CA THR A 135 -8.61 5.34 4.45
C THR A 135 -9.94 5.08 3.78
N TYR A 136 -9.94 4.67 2.51
CA TYR A 136 -11.16 4.25 1.83
C TYR A 136 -11.78 3.00 2.49
N CYS A 137 -10.96 2.00 2.83
CA CYS A 137 -11.42 0.78 3.50
C CYS A 137 -12.10 1.05 4.86
N LYS A 138 -11.69 2.11 5.58
CA LYS A 138 -12.33 2.52 6.84
C LYS A 138 -13.83 2.81 6.68
N LEU A 139 -14.31 3.17 5.49
CA LEU A 139 -15.75 3.36 5.21
C LEU A 139 -16.56 2.10 5.51
N THR A 140 -16.01 0.91 5.31
CA THR A 140 -16.69 -0.36 5.60
C THR A 140 -16.32 -0.92 6.97
N GLY A 141 -15.54 -0.20 7.78
CA GLY A 141 -15.00 -0.70 9.04
C GLY A 141 -13.73 -1.54 8.91
N LEU A 142 -13.25 -1.80 7.68
CA LEU A 142 -12.01 -2.53 7.45
C LEU A 142 -10.79 -1.61 7.68
N ASN A 143 -9.99 -1.91 8.69
CA ASN A 143 -8.76 -1.19 9.03
C ASN A 143 -7.74 -2.11 9.72
N VAL A 144 -6.52 -1.63 9.96
CA VAL A 144 -5.44 -2.43 10.58
C VAL A 144 -5.86 -3.02 11.93
N GLN A 145 -6.49 -2.22 12.80
CA GLN A 145 -6.95 -2.70 14.11
C GLN A 145 -8.02 -3.79 13.99
N TRP A 146 -8.96 -3.63 13.05
CA TRP A 146 -9.96 -4.66 12.75
C TRP A 146 -9.27 -5.94 12.27
N VAL A 147 -8.28 -5.85 11.38
CA VAL A 147 -7.55 -7.01 10.85
C VAL A 147 -6.81 -7.75 11.96
N HIS A 148 -6.28 -7.08 12.99
CA HIS A 148 -5.61 -7.76 14.10
C HIS A 148 -6.57 -8.38 15.12
N THR A 149 -7.80 -7.85 15.25
CA THR A 149 -8.74 -8.26 16.30
C THR A 149 -9.88 -9.16 15.83
N ALA A 150 -10.10 -9.27 14.52
CA ALA A 150 -11.15 -10.12 13.95
C ALA A 150 -10.92 -11.61 14.26
N ASP A 151 -11.96 -12.35 14.60
CA ASP A 151 -11.91 -13.81 14.68
C ASP A 151 -11.91 -14.47 13.28
N SER A 152 -11.72 -15.79 13.22
CA SER A 152 -11.62 -16.54 11.97
C SER A 152 -12.87 -16.42 11.10
N LEU A 153 -14.07 -16.33 11.70
CA LEU A 153 -15.32 -16.17 10.95
C LEU A 153 -15.36 -14.79 10.26
N ARG A 154 -14.99 -13.73 10.99
CA ARG A 154 -14.93 -12.36 10.48
C ARG A 154 -13.86 -12.22 9.39
N LEU A 155 -12.69 -12.84 9.58
CA LEU A 155 -11.63 -12.87 8.58
C LEU A 155 -12.08 -13.51 7.27
N ASN A 156 -12.67 -14.71 7.32
CA ASN A 156 -13.16 -15.40 6.12
C ASN A 156 -14.31 -14.63 5.44
N ARG A 157 -15.20 -14.01 6.21
CA ARG A 157 -16.25 -13.12 5.67
C ARG A 157 -15.65 -11.94 4.91
N ALA A 158 -14.62 -11.29 5.46
CA ALA A 158 -13.92 -10.21 4.76
C ALA A 158 -13.29 -10.70 3.45
N LEU A 159 -12.69 -11.90 3.42
CA LEU A 159 -12.17 -12.47 2.16
C LEU A 159 -13.27 -12.63 1.09
N HIS A 160 -14.44 -13.13 1.46
CA HIS A 160 -15.57 -13.21 0.53
C HIS A 160 -16.03 -11.82 0.04
N ASN A 161 -16.15 -10.86 0.95
CA ASN A 161 -16.55 -9.49 0.64
C ASN A 161 -15.57 -8.79 -0.33
N LEU A 162 -14.28 -9.06 -0.18
CA LEU A 162 -13.21 -8.45 -0.96
C LEU A 162 -12.85 -9.22 -2.24
N ASN A 163 -13.57 -10.29 -2.55
CA ASN A 163 -13.29 -11.22 -3.66
C ASN A 163 -11.87 -11.84 -3.59
N LEU A 164 -11.50 -12.30 -2.39
CA LEU A 164 -10.23 -12.95 -2.08
C LEU A 164 -10.42 -14.44 -1.72
N GLN A 165 -11.39 -15.11 -2.35
CA GLN A 165 -11.84 -16.47 -2.00
C GLN A 165 -10.72 -17.51 -2.03
N ARG A 166 -9.67 -17.29 -2.82
CA ARG A 166 -8.48 -18.17 -2.87
C ARG A 166 -7.74 -18.30 -1.54
N HIS A 167 -8.02 -17.42 -0.57
CA HIS A 167 -7.39 -17.40 0.75
C HIS A 167 -8.34 -17.86 1.87
N VAL A 168 -9.57 -18.26 1.53
CA VAL A 168 -10.53 -18.76 2.51
C VAL A 168 -10.00 -20.07 3.11
N ASP A 169 -10.24 -20.28 4.39
CA ASP A 169 -9.77 -21.43 5.19
C ASP A 169 -8.25 -21.56 5.33
N MET A 170 -7.48 -20.55 4.88
CA MET A 170 -6.06 -20.44 5.24
C MET A 170 -5.89 -20.15 6.74
N PRO A 171 -4.71 -20.43 7.33
CA PRO A 171 -4.40 -20.02 8.69
C PRO A 171 -4.65 -18.52 8.92
N ASP A 172 -5.19 -18.18 10.10
CA ASP A 172 -5.59 -16.80 10.44
C ASP A 172 -4.46 -15.79 10.25
N ASP A 173 -3.21 -16.16 10.55
CA ASP A 173 -2.04 -15.31 10.37
C ASP A 173 -1.76 -15.00 8.89
N GLU A 174 -1.92 -15.98 8.00
CA GLU A 174 -1.82 -15.79 6.56
C GLU A 174 -2.95 -14.93 6.01
N ILE A 175 -4.19 -15.11 6.51
CA ILE A 175 -5.32 -14.26 6.12
C ILE A 175 -5.06 -12.82 6.57
N ARG A 176 -4.60 -12.60 7.81
CA ARG A 176 -4.26 -11.27 8.31
C ARG A 176 -3.17 -10.62 7.48
N GLN A 177 -2.10 -11.34 7.15
CA GLN A 177 -1.04 -10.85 6.25
C GLN A 177 -1.61 -10.41 4.89
N ARG A 178 -2.48 -11.24 4.30
CA ARG A 178 -3.11 -10.92 3.02
C ARG A 178 -4.00 -9.67 3.10
N LEU A 179 -4.78 -9.52 4.18
CA LEU A 179 -5.65 -8.36 4.39
C LEU A 179 -4.86 -7.08 4.68
N LEU A 180 -3.75 -7.16 5.42
CA LEU A 180 -2.84 -6.03 5.60
C LEU A 180 -2.25 -5.58 4.26
N MET A 181 -1.82 -6.52 3.41
CA MET A 181 -1.39 -6.20 2.05
C MET A 181 -2.54 -5.65 1.20
N TYR A 182 -3.76 -6.16 1.36
CA TYR A 182 -4.94 -5.63 0.66
C TYR A 182 -5.22 -4.17 1.00
N LEU A 183 -5.05 -3.78 2.28
CA LEU A 183 -5.25 -2.39 2.73
C LEU A 183 -4.31 -1.40 2.04
N ARG A 184 -3.16 -1.85 1.52
CA ARG A 184 -2.18 -1.02 0.82
C ARG A 184 -2.22 -1.17 -0.71
N TYR A 185 -2.28 -2.40 -1.20
CA TYR A 185 -2.02 -2.75 -2.60
C TYR A 185 -3.16 -3.53 -3.30
N GLY A 186 -4.19 -3.94 -2.54
CA GLY A 186 -5.35 -4.68 -3.04
C GLY A 186 -5.15 -6.16 -3.25
#